data_AF-A0A151ABZ2-F1
#
_entry.id   AF-A0A151ABZ2-F1
#
_cell.length_a   1.000
_cell.length_b   1.000
_cell.length_c   1.000
_cell.angle_alpha   90.00
_cell.angle_beta   90.00
_cell.angle_gamma   90.00
#
_symmetry.space_group_name_H-M   'P 1'
#
loop_
_entity.id
_entity.type
_entity.pdbx_description
1 polymer ?
#
loop_
_entity_poly.entity_id
_entity_poly.type
_entity_poly.pdbx_seq_one_letter_code
_entity_poly.pdbx_strand_id
1 'polypeptide(L)'
;MSKRRLGNQIDRLSEAVLEDLEPDKRLRIMLEAWANGNEQWTDSLVETCPQYEYKATDYAFTERARLVQQILFQAVYELHTTYLHYELTRQKQRYTWLLDHEREEDPSDEELARASARAHAELELFAALYCSYHAYCRFGSEILDVDLEMWLALHPEGGMVFEMVAETIDDQMSMELAASHLSDLLDGEDIAAERTTNDDDSTILDRMAKERYEGLALIWEETLAEIPD
;
A
#
# COMPACT_ATOMS: atom_id res chain seq x y z
N MET A 1 49.56 -0.01 -0.97
CA MET A 1 48.49 0.97 -1.28
C MET A 1 47.43 0.86 -0.19
N SER A 2 47.01 1.98 0.41
CA SER A 2 46.18 1.98 1.62
C SER A 2 44.69 1.81 1.29
N LYS A 3 43.97 1.01 2.09
CA LYS A 3 42.52 0.75 1.96
C LYS A 3 41.68 2.03 1.83
N ARG A 4 42.11 3.14 2.43
CA ARG A 4 41.44 4.46 2.32
C ARG A 4 41.48 5.06 0.91
N ARG A 5 42.52 4.77 0.10
CA ARG A 5 42.58 5.27 -1.28
C ARG A 5 41.66 4.50 -2.22
N LEU A 6 41.46 3.21 -1.94
CA LEU A 6 40.54 2.35 -2.68
C LEU A 6 39.08 2.70 -2.36
N GLY A 7 38.75 2.95 -1.09
CA GLY A 7 37.43 3.46 -0.70
C GLY A 7 37.06 4.74 -1.46
N ASN A 8 37.86 5.79 -1.34
CA ASN A 8 37.60 7.07 -2.02
C ASN A 8 37.58 7.00 -3.56
N GLN A 9 38.21 6.00 -4.17
CA GLN A 9 38.13 5.78 -5.62
C GLN A 9 36.86 5.03 -6.02
N ILE A 10 36.41 4.09 -5.18
CA ILE A 10 35.13 3.40 -5.33
C ILE A 10 33.99 4.41 -5.12
N ASP A 11 34.08 5.26 -4.10
CA ASP A 11 33.05 6.28 -3.81
C ASP A 11 32.92 7.32 -4.94
N ARG A 12 34.05 7.74 -5.52
CA ARG A 12 34.04 8.63 -6.70
C ARG A 12 33.56 7.97 -7.98
N LEU A 13 33.83 6.66 -8.13
CA LEU A 13 33.32 5.87 -9.25
C LEU A 13 31.83 5.60 -9.08
N SER A 14 31.33 5.40 -7.85
CA SER A 14 29.91 5.30 -7.59
C SER A 14 29.21 6.64 -7.79
N GLU A 15 29.78 7.75 -7.34
CA GLU A 15 29.23 9.10 -7.55
C GLU A 15 29.08 9.44 -9.04
N ALA A 16 30.12 9.20 -9.85
CA ALA A 16 30.06 9.41 -11.30
C ALA A 16 29.07 8.48 -12.01
N VAL A 17 28.91 7.23 -11.54
CA VAL A 17 27.95 6.27 -12.10
C VAL A 17 26.52 6.60 -11.69
N LEU A 18 26.31 7.10 -10.47
CA LEU A 18 25.01 7.55 -9.98
C LEU A 18 24.55 8.82 -10.70
N GLU A 19 25.48 9.73 -11.03
CA GLU A 19 25.20 10.96 -11.76
C GLU A 19 24.64 10.73 -13.17
N ASP A 20 25.01 9.63 -13.84
CA ASP A 20 24.54 9.30 -15.19
C ASP A 20 23.22 8.51 -15.22
N LEU A 21 22.66 8.13 -14.06
CA LEU A 21 21.40 7.40 -13.98
C LEU A 21 20.18 8.32 -14.12
N GLU A 22 19.16 7.83 -14.84
CA GLU A 22 17.83 8.43 -14.88
C GLU A 22 17.19 8.48 -13.49
N PRO A 23 16.35 9.49 -13.20
CA PRO A 23 15.75 9.68 -11.87
C PRO A 23 15.05 8.43 -11.31
N ASP A 24 14.34 7.66 -12.13
CA ASP A 24 13.63 6.45 -11.69
C ASP A 24 14.59 5.33 -11.28
N LYS A 25 15.71 5.17 -11.98
CA LYS A 25 16.73 4.17 -11.64
C LYS A 25 17.44 4.55 -10.35
N ARG A 26 17.68 5.84 -10.11
CA ARG A 26 18.22 6.33 -8.83
C ARG A 26 17.24 6.09 -7.69
N LEU A 27 15.95 6.38 -7.91
CA LEU A 27 14.89 6.14 -6.94
C LEU A 27 14.81 4.66 -6.56
N ARG A 28 14.80 3.76 -7.53
CA ARG A 28 14.83 2.31 -7.27
C ARG A 28 16.02 1.90 -6.40
N ILE A 29 17.23 2.31 -6.78
CA ILE A 29 18.44 1.96 -6.01
C ILE A 29 18.37 2.52 -4.58
N MET A 30 17.81 3.72 -4.40
CA MET A 30 17.58 4.30 -3.07
C MET A 30 16.61 3.46 -2.24
N LEU A 31 15.48 3.03 -2.83
CA LEU A 31 14.50 2.17 -2.14
C LEU A 31 15.13 0.82 -1.75
N GLU A 32 15.86 0.18 -2.68
CA GLU A 32 16.59 -1.07 -2.41
C GLU A 32 17.68 -0.89 -1.34
N ALA A 33 18.37 0.25 -1.31
CA ALA A 33 19.41 0.53 -0.32
C ALA A 33 18.82 0.76 1.08
N TRP A 34 17.73 1.52 1.17
CA TRP A 34 17.02 1.73 2.44
C TRP A 34 16.44 0.42 2.99
N ALA A 35 15.85 -0.40 2.12
CA ALA A 35 15.33 -1.72 2.46
C ALA A 35 16.36 -2.64 3.15
N ASN A 36 17.59 -2.62 2.66
CA ASN A 36 18.67 -3.47 3.16
C ASN A 36 19.36 -2.90 4.40
N GLY A 37 18.83 -1.82 5.00
CA GLY A 37 19.44 -1.15 6.15
C GLY A 37 20.84 -0.59 5.85
N ASN A 38 21.15 -0.31 4.58
CA ASN A 38 22.44 0.20 4.16
C ASN A 38 22.47 1.73 4.23
N GLU A 39 22.32 2.25 5.46
CA GLU A 39 22.25 3.69 5.78
C GLU A 39 23.40 4.48 5.12
N GLN A 40 24.59 3.86 5.05
CA GLN A 40 25.79 4.47 4.47
C GLN A 40 25.69 4.71 2.96
N TRP A 41 24.94 3.89 2.23
CA TRP A 41 24.69 4.07 0.78
C TRP A 41 23.61 5.12 0.53
N THR A 42 22.61 5.20 1.40
CA THR A 42 21.54 6.20 1.28
C THR A 42 22.00 7.59 1.68
N ASP A 43 22.85 7.70 2.70
CA ASP A 43 23.53 8.96 3.00
C ASP A 43 24.41 9.37 1.81
N SER A 44 25.11 8.42 1.19
CA SER A 44 25.90 8.72 -0.03
C SER A 44 25.02 9.16 -1.21
N LEU A 45 23.86 8.53 -1.45
CA LEU A 45 22.93 8.92 -2.52
C LEU A 45 22.32 10.30 -2.30
N VAL A 46 22.00 10.66 -1.06
CA VAL A 46 21.48 11.99 -0.69
C VAL A 46 22.59 13.04 -0.70
N GLU A 47 23.80 12.70 -0.23
CA GLU A 47 24.96 13.61 -0.20
C GLU A 47 25.59 13.85 -1.59
N THR A 48 25.43 12.90 -2.52
CA THR A 48 25.85 13.04 -3.92
C THR A 48 24.87 13.84 -4.78
N CYS A 49 23.71 14.24 -4.24
CA CYS A 49 22.94 15.33 -4.86
C CYS A 49 23.79 16.63 -4.78
N PRO A 50 24.10 17.29 -5.91
CA PRO A 50 25.00 18.44 -5.91
C PRO A 50 24.43 19.58 -5.06
N GLN A 51 25.12 19.93 -3.97
CA GLN A 51 24.68 21.00 -3.06
C GLN A 51 24.87 22.43 -3.62
N TYR A 52 25.62 22.58 -4.72
CA TYR A 52 26.06 23.88 -5.23
C TYR A 52 25.71 24.17 -6.70
N GLU A 53 25.47 23.15 -7.52
CA GLU A 53 24.99 23.28 -8.92
C GLU A 53 23.89 22.25 -9.17
N TYR A 54 22.63 22.64 -8.99
CA TYR A 54 21.50 21.77 -9.29
C TYR A 54 21.40 21.52 -10.80
N LYS A 55 21.48 20.24 -11.21
CA LYS A 55 21.01 19.82 -12.52
C LYS A 55 19.51 19.50 -12.43
N ALA A 56 18.80 19.65 -13.54
CA ALA A 56 17.37 19.37 -13.60
C ALA A 56 17.04 17.92 -13.19
N THR A 57 17.92 16.97 -13.55
CA THR A 57 17.84 15.56 -13.15
C THR A 57 17.89 15.33 -11.63
N ASP A 58 18.59 16.19 -10.87
CA ASP A 58 18.65 16.08 -9.40
C ASP A 58 17.38 16.63 -8.75
N TYR A 59 16.77 17.65 -9.36
CA TYR A 59 15.45 18.14 -8.95
C TYR A 59 14.38 17.07 -9.20
N ALA A 60 14.35 16.48 -10.40
CA ALA A 60 13.42 15.42 -10.75
C ALA A 60 13.54 14.22 -9.80
N PHE A 61 14.76 13.77 -9.49
CA PHE A 61 14.98 12.72 -8.51
C PHE A 61 14.48 13.10 -7.11
N THR A 62 14.79 14.30 -6.62
CA THR A 62 14.41 14.75 -5.27
C THR A 62 12.90 14.87 -5.11
N GLU A 63 12.20 15.42 -6.11
CA GLU A 63 10.74 15.53 -6.05
C GLU A 63 10.06 14.16 -6.17
N ARG A 64 10.58 13.26 -7.02
CA ARG A 64 10.09 11.87 -7.09
C ARG A 64 10.28 11.13 -5.77
N ALA A 65 11.44 11.27 -5.12
CA ALA A 65 11.69 10.71 -3.79
C ALA A 65 10.71 11.26 -2.73
N ARG A 66 10.43 12.58 -2.76
CA ARG A 66 9.45 13.21 -1.87
C ARG A 66 8.04 12.66 -2.13
N LEU A 67 7.64 12.49 -3.40
CA LEU A 67 6.33 11.96 -3.77
C LEU A 67 6.16 10.52 -3.27
N VAL A 68 7.16 9.65 -3.51
CA VAL A 68 7.14 8.27 -2.98
C VAL A 68 7.00 8.27 -1.46
N GLN A 69 7.72 9.16 -0.77
CA GLN A 69 7.61 9.26 0.69
C GLN A 69 6.20 9.73 1.11
N GLN A 70 5.60 10.69 0.43
CA GLN A 70 4.22 11.13 0.73
C GLN A 70 3.21 10.00 0.53
N ILE A 71 3.31 9.25 -0.57
CA ILE A 71 2.43 8.10 -0.84
C ILE A 71 2.66 7.00 0.20
N LEU A 72 3.90 6.76 0.62
CA LEU A 72 4.22 5.82 1.70
C LEU A 72 3.51 6.20 3.01
N PHE A 73 3.60 7.46 3.44
CA PHE A 73 2.91 7.91 4.66
C PHE A 73 1.39 7.74 4.54
N GLN A 74 0.83 8.02 3.36
CA GLN A 74 -0.59 7.80 3.09
C GLN A 74 -0.93 6.30 3.14
N ALA A 75 -0.11 5.44 2.54
CA ALA A 75 -0.33 3.99 2.53
C ALA A 75 -0.34 3.42 3.95
N VAL A 76 0.66 3.76 4.77
CA VAL A 76 0.72 3.33 6.17
C VAL A 76 -0.48 3.85 6.96
N TYR A 77 -0.83 5.12 6.80
CA TYR A 77 -1.98 5.71 7.47
C TYR A 77 -3.28 4.99 7.10
N GLU A 78 -3.52 4.79 5.81
CA GLU A 78 -4.73 4.17 5.28
C GLU A 78 -4.86 2.71 5.72
N LEU A 79 -3.81 1.90 5.52
CA LEU A 79 -3.78 0.51 5.93
C LEU A 79 -3.99 0.35 7.43
N HIS A 80 -3.25 1.13 8.23
CA HIS A 80 -3.34 1.04 9.69
C HIS A 80 -4.70 1.49 10.22
N THR A 81 -5.22 2.64 9.76
CA THR A 81 -6.51 3.13 10.25
C THR A 81 -7.66 2.25 9.82
N THR A 82 -7.63 1.70 8.60
CA THR A 82 -8.65 0.76 8.12
C THR A 82 -8.63 -0.53 8.91
N TYR A 83 -7.44 -1.09 9.16
CA TYR A 83 -7.25 -2.25 10.03
C TYR A 83 -7.77 -2.01 11.45
N LEU A 84 -7.43 -0.88 12.08
CA LEU A 84 -7.91 -0.57 13.43
C LEU A 84 -9.45 -0.45 13.48
N HIS A 85 -10.07 0.13 12.46
CA HIS A 85 -11.54 0.19 12.38
C HIS A 85 -12.16 -1.19 12.18
N TYR A 86 -11.55 -2.04 11.34
CA TYR A 86 -11.96 -3.42 11.14
C TYR A 86 -11.92 -4.20 12.46
N GLU A 87 -10.76 -4.22 13.13
CA GLU A 87 -10.57 -4.94 14.39
C GLU A 87 -11.48 -4.43 15.50
N LEU A 88 -11.66 -3.11 15.61
CA LEU A 88 -12.59 -2.55 16.59
C LEU A 88 -14.05 -2.99 16.33
N THR A 89 -14.46 -3.04 15.07
CA THR A 89 -15.82 -3.44 14.67
C THR A 89 -16.03 -4.94 14.92
N ARG A 90 -15.06 -5.76 14.51
CA ARG A 90 -15.03 -7.21 14.75
C ARG A 90 -15.07 -7.55 16.23
N GLN A 91 -14.27 -6.87 17.06
CA GLN A 91 -14.29 -7.06 18.52
C GLN A 91 -15.64 -6.68 19.12
N LYS A 92 -16.21 -5.54 18.73
CA LYS A 92 -17.56 -5.13 19.18
C LYS A 92 -18.62 -6.17 18.81
N GLN A 93 -18.56 -6.71 17.59
CA GLN A 93 -19.48 -7.74 17.13
C GLN A 93 -19.33 -9.02 17.97
N ARG A 94 -18.09 -9.46 18.22
CA ARG A 94 -17.81 -10.62 19.06
C ARG A 94 -18.31 -10.45 20.50
N TYR A 95 -18.06 -9.30 21.13
CA TYR A 95 -18.56 -9.03 22.49
C TYR A 95 -20.08 -8.98 22.54
N THR A 96 -20.72 -8.38 21.55
CA THR A 96 -22.18 -8.33 21.48
C THR A 96 -22.75 -9.74 21.32
N TRP A 97 -22.17 -10.55 20.44
CA TRP A 97 -22.58 -11.95 20.27
C TRP A 97 -22.44 -12.78 21.56
N LEU A 98 -21.36 -12.58 22.31
CA LEU A 98 -21.17 -13.25 23.61
C LEU A 98 -22.24 -12.84 24.63
N LEU A 99 -22.56 -11.54 24.72
CA LEU A 99 -23.60 -11.04 25.61
C LEU A 99 -24.99 -11.55 25.22
N ASP A 100 -25.28 -11.58 23.92
CA ASP A 100 -26.56 -12.09 23.40
C ASP A 100 -26.71 -13.61 23.65
N HIS A 101 -25.60 -14.37 23.62
CA HIS A 101 -25.63 -15.80 23.91
C HIS A 101 -25.98 -16.13 25.37
N GLU A 102 -25.64 -15.24 26.31
CA GLU A 102 -25.96 -15.39 27.73
C GLU A 102 -27.37 -14.89 28.09
N ARG A 103 -28.09 -14.33 27.12
CA ARG A 103 -29.40 -13.71 27.35
C ARG A 103 -30.52 -14.76 27.35
N GLU A 104 -31.42 -14.66 28.32
CA GLU A 104 -32.60 -15.54 28.43
C GLU A 104 -33.77 -15.09 27.53
N GLU A 105 -33.73 -13.85 27.05
CA GLU A 105 -34.74 -13.26 26.17
C GLU A 105 -34.24 -13.21 24.72
N ASP A 106 -35.14 -13.55 23.78
CA ASP A 106 -34.86 -13.42 22.35
C ASP A 106 -34.58 -11.95 21.98
N PRO A 107 -33.62 -11.69 21.07
CA PRO A 107 -33.32 -10.34 20.61
C PRO A 107 -34.52 -9.76 19.85
N SER A 108 -34.80 -8.49 20.10
CA SER A 108 -35.80 -7.73 19.36
C SER A 108 -35.40 -7.51 17.90
N ASP A 109 -36.39 -7.24 17.03
CA ASP A 109 -36.15 -6.92 15.61
C ASP A 109 -35.15 -5.75 15.42
N GLU A 110 -35.19 -4.75 16.31
CA GLU A 110 -34.28 -3.62 16.26
C GLU A 110 -32.83 -4.03 16.61
N GLU A 111 -32.66 -4.95 17.57
CA GLU A 111 -31.35 -5.49 17.94
C GLU A 111 -30.78 -6.35 16.83
N LEU A 112 -31.60 -7.19 16.19
CA LEU A 112 -31.24 -7.98 15.01
C LEU A 112 -30.82 -7.09 13.85
N ALA A 113 -31.57 -6.02 13.55
CA ALA A 113 -31.21 -5.06 12.51
C ALA A 113 -29.88 -4.37 12.81
N ARG A 114 -29.64 -3.97 14.07
CA ARG A 114 -28.36 -3.38 14.50
C ARG A 114 -27.22 -4.39 14.39
N ALA A 115 -27.45 -5.67 14.67
CA ALA A 115 -26.44 -6.72 14.54
C ALA A 115 -26.08 -7.00 13.07
N SER A 116 -27.07 -7.05 12.18
CA SER A 116 -26.84 -7.18 10.73
C SER A 116 -26.06 -5.98 10.18
N ALA A 117 -26.43 -4.75 10.55
CA ALA A 117 -25.71 -3.55 10.11
C ALA A 117 -24.23 -3.56 10.54
N ARG A 118 -23.92 -4.05 11.75
CA ARG A 118 -22.53 -4.21 12.20
C ARG A 118 -21.77 -5.27 11.41
N ALA A 119 -22.41 -6.41 11.12
CA ALA A 119 -21.80 -7.46 10.32
C ALA A 119 -21.48 -6.98 8.90
N HIS A 120 -22.39 -6.22 8.27
CA HIS A 120 -22.10 -5.61 6.96
C HIS A 120 -20.94 -4.60 7.04
N ALA A 121 -20.94 -3.72 8.04
CA ALA A 121 -19.84 -2.76 8.23
C ALA A 121 -18.48 -3.45 8.44
N GLU A 122 -18.44 -4.60 9.11
CA GLU A 122 -17.23 -5.41 9.24
C GLU A 122 -16.73 -5.91 7.88
N LEU A 123 -17.64 -6.43 7.04
CA LEU A 123 -17.30 -6.93 5.69
C LEU A 123 -16.86 -5.81 4.76
N GLU A 124 -17.50 -4.64 4.82
CA GLU A 124 -17.10 -3.44 4.05
C GLU A 124 -15.69 -2.98 4.44
N LEU A 125 -15.38 -2.96 5.74
CA LEU A 125 -14.04 -2.59 6.23
C LEU A 125 -12.98 -3.62 5.82
N PHE A 126 -13.30 -4.91 5.87
CA PHE A 126 -12.41 -5.96 5.37
C PHE A 126 -12.14 -5.78 3.87
N ALA A 127 -13.19 -5.58 3.07
CA ALA A 127 -13.05 -5.34 1.63
C ALA A 127 -12.21 -4.11 1.32
N ALA A 128 -12.41 -3.01 2.06
CA ALA A 128 -11.60 -1.80 1.92
C ALA A 128 -10.12 -2.08 2.23
N LEU A 129 -9.84 -2.81 3.32
CA LEU A 129 -8.48 -3.18 3.70
C LEU A 129 -7.82 -4.07 2.64
N TYR A 130 -8.53 -5.08 2.15
CA TYR A 130 -8.08 -5.95 1.05
C TYR A 130 -7.72 -5.13 -0.19
N CYS A 131 -8.64 -4.27 -0.63
CA CYS A 131 -8.44 -3.47 -1.84
C CYS A 131 -7.24 -2.52 -1.70
N SER A 132 -7.09 -1.85 -0.56
CA SER A 132 -5.95 -0.98 -0.28
C SER A 132 -4.63 -1.75 -0.28
N TYR A 133 -4.56 -2.88 0.42
CA TYR A 133 -3.35 -3.69 0.48
C TYR A 133 -2.91 -4.18 -0.90
N HIS A 134 -3.82 -4.79 -1.67
CA HIS A 134 -3.48 -5.31 -3.00
C HIS A 134 -3.20 -4.19 -4.01
N ALA A 135 -3.85 -3.02 -3.88
CA ALA A 135 -3.52 -1.86 -4.69
C ALA A 135 -2.09 -1.36 -4.42
N TYR A 136 -1.68 -1.29 -3.15
CA TYR A 136 -0.32 -0.90 -2.79
C TYR A 136 0.73 -1.97 -3.14
N CYS A 137 0.39 -3.26 -3.08
CA CYS A 137 1.25 -4.33 -3.61
C CYS A 137 1.53 -4.13 -5.10
N ARG A 138 0.48 -3.89 -5.91
CA ARG A 138 0.65 -3.61 -7.34
C ARG A 138 1.43 -2.33 -7.56
N PHE A 139 1.10 -1.25 -6.85
CA PHE A 139 1.83 0.02 -6.96
C PHE A 139 3.33 -0.14 -6.66
N GLY A 140 3.68 -0.82 -5.55
CA GLY A 140 5.07 -1.11 -5.22
C GLY A 140 5.76 -1.89 -6.34
N SER A 141 5.15 -2.98 -6.80
CA SER A 141 5.79 -3.86 -7.79
C SER A 141 5.84 -3.31 -9.21
N GLU A 142 4.77 -2.64 -9.68
CA GLU A 142 4.63 -2.20 -11.08
C GLU A 142 5.18 -0.79 -11.31
N ILE A 143 5.10 0.10 -10.30
CA ILE A 143 5.55 1.50 -10.42
C ILE A 143 6.91 1.70 -9.76
N LEU A 144 7.11 1.17 -8.56
CA LEU A 144 8.34 1.39 -7.78
C LEU A 144 9.39 0.28 -7.94
N ASP A 145 9.01 -0.85 -8.53
CA ASP A 145 9.81 -2.08 -8.67
C ASP A 145 10.41 -2.57 -7.35
N VAL A 146 9.60 -2.50 -6.27
CA VAL A 146 9.90 -3.02 -4.93
C VAL A 146 8.68 -3.72 -4.35
N ASP A 147 8.87 -4.70 -3.47
CA ASP A 147 7.74 -5.30 -2.77
C ASP A 147 7.15 -4.33 -1.71
N LEU A 148 5.89 -4.57 -1.33
CA LEU A 148 5.18 -3.70 -0.39
C LEU A 148 5.83 -3.71 1.01
N GLU A 149 6.28 -4.88 1.49
CA GLU A 149 6.91 -5.03 2.80
C GLU A 149 8.14 -4.11 2.90
N MET A 150 9.00 -4.18 1.90
CA MET A 150 10.20 -3.39 1.73
C MET A 150 9.90 -1.89 1.67
N TRP A 151 8.89 -1.51 0.90
CA TRP A 151 8.49 -0.12 0.76
C TRP A 151 7.91 0.43 2.08
N LEU A 152 7.04 -0.32 2.76
CA LEU A 152 6.48 0.09 4.04
C LEU A 152 7.54 0.16 5.14
N ALA A 153 8.57 -0.68 5.12
CA ALA A 153 9.65 -0.67 6.11
C ALA A 153 10.42 0.66 6.19
N LEU A 154 10.30 1.53 5.16
CA LEU A 154 10.83 2.89 5.18
C LEU A 154 10.12 3.81 6.19
N HIS A 155 8.90 3.47 6.58
CA HIS A 155 8.15 4.16 7.62
C HIS A 155 8.43 3.51 8.98
N PRO A 156 8.61 4.28 10.08
CA PRO A 156 8.93 3.72 11.40
C PRO A 156 7.98 2.63 11.90
N GLU A 157 6.69 2.76 11.56
CA GLU A 157 5.63 1.81 11.93
C GLU A 157 5.25 0.83 10.81
N GLY A 158 5.87 0.93 9.63
CA GLY A 158 5.37 0.28 8.42
C GLY A 158 5.51 -1.25 8.44
N GLY A 159 6.59 -1.78 9.02
CA GLY A 159 6.76 -3.24 9.17
C GLY A 159 5.67 -3.87 10.06
N MET A 160 5.39 -3.26 11.21
CA MET A 160 4.30 -3.70 12.09
C MET A 160 2.93 -3.62 11.39
N VAL A 161 2.66 -2.54 10.66
CA VAL A 161 1.40 -2.38 9.92
C VAL A 161 1.27 -3.43 8.82
N PHE A 162 2.35 -3.71 8.08
CA PHE A 162 2.37 -4.76 7.07
C PHE A 162 2.03 -6.13 7.67
N GLU A 163 2.70 -6.53 8.76
CA GLU A 163 2.46 -7.82 9.42
C GLU A 163 1.00 -7.98 9.85
N MET A 164 0.44 -6.97 10.54
CA MET A 164 -0.96 -7.02 11.01
C MET A 164 -1.95 -7.13 9.86
N VAL A 165 -1.72 -6.39 8.77
CA VAL A 165 -2.63 -6.36 7.62
C VAL A 165 -2.51 -7.65 6.80
N ALA A 166 -1.29 -8.12 6.53
CA ALA A 166 -1.06 -9.35 5.79
C ALA A 166 -1.69 -10.57 6.50
N GLU A 167 -1.50 -10.69 7.82
CA GLU A 167 -2.14 -11.76 8.62
C GLU A 167 -3.67 -11.69 8.55
N THR A 168 -4.24 -10.48 8.55
CA THR A 168 -5.69 -10.29 8.49
C THR A 168 -6.27 -10.67 7.12
N ILE A 169 -5.60 -10.29 6.04
CA ILE A 169 -6.07 -10.51 4.67
C ILE A 169 -6.00 -11.98 4.24
N ASP A 170 -5.12 -12.77 4.87
CA ASP A 170 -5.02 -14.22 4.66
C ASP A 170 -6.24 -15.01 5.18
N ASP A 171 -7.22 -14.37 5.84
CA ASP A 171 -8.47 -15.01 6.25
C ASP A 171 -9.41 -15.27 5.06
N GLN A 172 -9.28 -16.46 4.48
CA GLN A 172 -10.10 -16.93 3.35
C GLN A 172 -11.61 -16.84 3.62
N MET A 173 -12.07 -17.10 4.84
CA MET A 173 -13.49 -17.04 5.16
C MET A 173 -14.01 -15.60 5.11
N SER A 174 -13.26 -14.66 5.69
CA SER A 174 -13.58 -13.23 5.63
C SER A 174 -13.57 -12.71 4.18
N MET A 175 -12.64 -13.18 3.36
CA MET A 175 -12.57 -12.87 1.93
C MET A 175 -13.81 -13.35 1.17
N GLU A 176 -14.21 -14.60 1.34
CA GLU A 176 -15.40 -15.16 0.68
C GLU A 176 -16.69 -14.44 1.10
N LEU A 177 -16.84 -14.14 2.40
CA LEU A 177 -18.00 -13.40 2.92
C LEU A 177 -18.06 -11.97 2.39
N ALA A 178 -16.92 -11.26 2.36
CA ALA A 178 -16.85 -9.90 1.85
C ALA A 178 -17.14 -9.86 0.34
N ALA A 179 -16.58 -10.79 -0.43
CA ALA A 179 -16.87 -10.91 -1.86
C ALA A 179 -18.36 -11.20 -2.13
N SER A 180 -18.97 -12.12 -1.37
CA SER A 180 -20.41 -12.40 -1.50
C SER A 180 -21.25 -11.18 -1.16
N HIS A 181 -20.95 -10.49 -0.06
CA HIS A 181 -21.68 -9.30 0.36
C HIS A 181 -21.64 -8.18 -0.68
N LEU A 182 -20.46 -7.94 -1.26
CA LEU A 182 -20.31 -6.95 -2.33
C LEU A 182 -21.05 -7.37 -3.61
N SER A 183 -21.06 -8.66 -3.96
CA SER A 183 -21.85 -9.16 -5.09
C SER A 183 -23.32 -8.85 -4.88
N ASP A 184 -23.87 -9.15 -3.70
CA ASP A 184 -25.28 -8.89 -3.38
C ASP A 184 -25.63 -7.39 -3.43
N LEU A 185 -24.71 -6.53 -3.00
CA LEU A 185 -24.88 -5.07 -3.07
C LEU A 185 -24.85 -4.55 -4.51
N LEU A 186 -23.96 -5.10 -5.35
CA LEU A 186 -23.75 -4.64 -6.72
C LEU A 186 -24.67 -5.31 -7.74
N ASP A 187 -25.29 -6.46 -7.44
CA ASP A 187 -26.26 -7.14 -8.31
C ASP A 187 -27.57 -6.35 -8.53
N GLY A 188 -27.74 -5.21 -7.82
CA GLY A 188 -28.79 -4.21 -8.09
C GLY A 188 -28.40 -3.12 -9.11
N GLU A 189 -27.12 -2.98 -9.43
CA GLU A 189 -26.60 -2.12 -10.50
C GLU A 189 -26.26 -2.98 -11.72
N ASP A 190 -26.52 -2.46 -12.91
CA ASP A 190 -26.45 -3.15 -14.20
C ASP A 190 -24.99 -3.50 -14.62
N ILE A 191 -24.24 -4.23 -13.79
CA ILE A 191 -22.92 -4.81 -14.10
C ILE A 191 -23.09 -6.08 -14.97
N ALA A 192 -24.15 -6.12 -15.80
CA ALA A 192 -24.34 -7.10 -16.84
C ALA A 192 -23.61 -6.70 -18.15
N ALA A 193 -23.18 -5.44 -18.29
CA ALA A 193 -22.63 -4.93 -19.55
C ALA A 193 -21.13 -5.27 -19.78
N GLU A 194 -20.34 -5.55 -18.74
CA GLU A 194 -18.90 -5.82 -18.87
C GLU A 194 -18.49 -7.30 -18.66
N ARG A 195 -19.45 -8.22 -18.55
CA ARG A 195 -19.17 -9.68 -18.66
C ARG A 195 -18.78 -10.14 -20.07
N THR A 196 -18.35 -9.22 -20.93
CA THR A 196 -17.91 -9.51 -22.30
C THR A 196 -16.43 -9.18 -22.45
N THR A 197 -15.56 -10.07 -22.00
CA THR A 197 -14.58 -10.81 -22.83
C THR A 197 -13.45 -11.37 -21.96
N ASN A 198 -13.34 -12.71 -21.98
CA ASN A 198 -12.15 -13.53 -21.71
C ASN A 198 -11.47 -13.49 -20.32
N ASP A 199 -11.56 -14.64 -19.64
CA ASP A 199 -10.43 -15.29 -18.95
C ASP A 199 -9.81 -14.61 -17.73
N ASP A 200 -10.62 -13.98 -16.88
CA ASP A 200 -10.16 -13.51 -15.57
C ASP A 200 -11.06 -14.13 -14.48
N ASP A 201 -10.54 -15.12 -13.77
CA ASP A 201 -11.15 -15.73 -12.56
C ASP A 201 -11.02 -14.77 -11.36
N SER A 202 -11.01 -13.46 -11.64
CA SER A 202 -10.78 -12.40 -10.66
C SER A 202 -12.03 -12.16 -9.85
N THR A 203 -11.87 -12.14 -8.53
CA THR A 203 -12.98 -11.86 -7.62
C THR A 203 -13.42 -10.40 -7.73
N ILE A 204 -14.62 -10.09 -7.25
CA ILE A 204 -15.07 -8.68 -7.14
C ILE A 204 -14.08 -7.80 -6.37
N LEU A 205 -13.43 -8.37 -5.35
CA LEU A 205 -12.40 -7.72 -4.57
C LEU A 205 -11.16 -7.42 -5.40
N ASP A 206 -10.72 -8.36 -6.25
CA ASP A 206 -9.56 -8.16 -7.14
C ASP A 206 -9.81 -7.06 -8.16
N ARG A 207 -11.03 -6.97 -8.69
CA ARG A 207 -11.43 -5.87 -9.59
C ARG A 207 -11.41 -4.52 -8.88
N MET A 208 -11.98 -4.43 -7.68
CA MET A 208 -11.96 -3.20 -6.89
C MET A 208 -10.54 -2.80 -6.47
N ALA A 209 -9.69 -3.77 -6.12
CA ALA A 209 -8.28 -3.53 -5.85
C ALA A 209 -7.54 -2.99 -7.10
N LYS A 210 -7.87 -3.51 -8.28
CA LYS A 210 -7.34 -3.02 -9.56
C LYS A 210 -7.78 -1.57 -9.84
N GLU A 211 -9.06 -1.26 -9.69
CA GLU A 211 -9.56 0.12 -9.87
C GLU A 211 -8.86 1.11 -8.91
N ARG A 212 -8.64 0.69 -7.66
CA ARG A 212 -7.90 1.49 -6.68
C ARG A 212 -6.44 1.69 -7.09
N TYR A 213 -5.78 0.65 -7.58
CA TYR A 213 -4.43 0.73 -8.13
C TYR A 213 -4.36 1.70 -9.32
N GLU A 214 -5.30 1.60 -10.27
CA GLU A 214 -5.36 2.49 -11.43
C GLU A 214 -5.52 3.96 -11.00
N GLY A 215 -6.30 4.23 -9.96
CA GLY A 215 -6.39 5.56 -9.35
C GLY A 215 -5.07 6.06 -8.76
N LEU A 216 -4.32 5.20 -8.07
CA LEU A 216 -2.99 5.53 -7.53
C LEU A 216 -1.97 5.79 -8.65
N ALA A 217 -1.97 4.94 -9.69
CA ALA A 217 -1.10 5.09 -10.85
C ALA A 217 -1.39 6.39 -11.62
N LEU A 218 -2.66 6.75 -11.79
CA LEU A 218 -3.04 8.02 -12.41
C LEU A 218 -2.53 9.23 -11.61
N ILE A 219 -2.75 9.24 -10.29
CA ILE A 219 -2.25 10.33 -9.42
C ILE A 219 -0.73 10.45 -9.53
N TRP A 220 -0.03 9.31 -9.56
CA TRP A 220 1.42 9.27 -9.74
C TRP A 220 1.84 9.89 -11.09
N GLU A 221 1.26 9.43 -12.20
CA GLU A 221 1.56 9.93 -13.54
C GLU A 221 1.26 11.43 -13.70
N GLU A 222 0.11 11.89 -13.21
CA GLU A 222 -0.27 13.31 -13.23
C GLU A 222 0.71 14.16 -12.44
N THR A 223 1.12 13.70 -11.25
CA THR A 223 2.08 14.43 -10.41
C THR A 223 3.47 14.43 -11.04
N LEU A 224 3.90 13.33 -11.66
CA LEU A 224 5.17 13.27 -12.39
C LEU A 224 5.21 14.24 -13.57
N ALA A 225 4.09 14.45 -14.27
CA ALA A 225 4.02 15.39 -15.39
C ALA A 225 4.23 16.85 -14.97
N GLU A 226 4.05 17.18 -13.69
CA GLU A 226 4.32 18.51 -13.12
C GLU A 226 5.79 18.71 -12.73
N ILE A 227 6.57 17.62 -12.61
CA ILE A 227 7.99 17.65 -12.26
C ILE A 227 8.81 17.85 -13.55
N PRO A 228 9.55 18.96 -13.71
CA PRO A 228 10.44 19.18 -14.86
C PRO A 228 11.59 18.16 -14.88
N ASP A 229 11.87 17.61 -16.06
CA ASP A 229 13.02 16.73 -16.33
C ASP A 229 14.37 17.46 -16.20
#